data_AF-A0A2K6T798-F1
#
_entry.id   AF-A0A2K6T798-F1
#
_cell.length_a   1.000
_cell.length_b   1.000
_cell.length_c   1.000
_cell.angle_alpha   90.00
_cell.angle_beta   90.00
_cell.angle_gamma   90.00
#
_symmetry.space_group_name_H-M   'P 1'
#
loop_
_entity.id
_entity.type
_entity.pdbx_description
1 polymer ?
#
loop_
_entity_poly.entity_id
_entity_poly.type
_entity_poly.pdbx_seq_one_letter_code
_entity_poly.pdbx_strand_id
1 'polypeptide(L)'
;MYSRKAAEEVKRELIKLKVNYYILEESWCVRRSKPGCSMPEIWDVEDPANAGKTPLCNLLVKDSKPYFITVFQNSVYKVLEVVKE
;
A
#
# COMPACT_ATOMS: atom_id res chain seq x y z
N MET A 1 -2.82 -0.63 1.73
CA MET A 1 -1.48 -0.46 1.15
C MET A 1 -1.19 -1.51 0.09
N TYR A 2 -1.34 -2.81 0.38
CA TYR A 2 -1.14 -3.87 -0.63
C TYR A 2 -2.40 -4.23 -1.44
N SER A 3 -3.59 -3.84 -0.98
CA SER A 3 -4.81 -3.93 -1.77
C SER A 3 -4.80 -2.94 -2.95
N ARG A 4 -5.82 -3.04 -3.79
CA ARG A 4 -6.01 -2.19 -4.98
C ARG A 4 -6.96 -1.01 -4.74
N LYS A 5 -7.16 -0.63 -3.47
CA LYS A 5 -7.93 0.55 -3.06
C LYS A 5 -7.21 1.84 -3.41
N ALA A 6 -7.96 2.93 -3.56
CA ALA A 6 -7.39 4.26 -3.81
C ALA A 6 -6.56 4.75 -2.61
N ALA A 7 -5.54 5.56 -2.88
CA ALA A 7 -4.64 6.10 -1.85
C ALA A 7 -5.40 6.92 -0.78
N GLU A 8 -6.36 7.73 -1.21
CA GLU A 8 -7.22 8.54 -0.33
C GLU A 8 -8.05 7.68 0.63
N GLU A 9 -8.68 6.61 0.11
CA GLU A 9 -9.46 5.68 0.92
C GLU A 9 -8.58 5.03 2.00
N VAL A 10 -7.39 4.57 1.60
CA VAL A 10 -6.45 3.95 2.54
C VAL A 10 -5.94 4.95 3.58
N LYS A 11 -5.64 6.21 3.20
CA LYS A 11 -5.31 7.28 4.16
C LYS A 11 -6.40 7.41 5.22
N ARG A 12 -7.66 7.54 4.79
CA ARG A 12 -8.80 7.72 5.70
C ARG A 12 -8.94 6.57 6.70
N GLU A 13 -8.82 5.33 6.24
CA GLU A 13 -8.89 4.17 7.13
C GLU A 13 -7.69 4.10 8.09
N LEU A 14 -6.48 4.44 7.64
CA LEU A 14 -5.31 4.54 8.52
C LEU A 14 -5.45 5.62 9.59
N ILE A 15 -6.04 6.78 9.26
CA ILE A 15 -6.34 7.84 10.23
C ILE A 15 -7.33 7.35 11.29
N LYS A 16 -8.40 6.65 10.89
CA LYS A 16 -9.37 6.06 11.84
C LYS A 16 -8.71 5.07 12.80
N LEU A 17 -7.77 4.28 12.30
CA LEU A 17 -6.95 3.34 13.08
C LEU A 17 -5.86 4.04 13.91
N LYS A 18 -5.76 5.37 13.87
CA LYS A 18 -4.75 6.19 14.55
C LYS A 18 -3.32 5.84 14.15
N VAL A 19 -3.11 5.40 12.90
CA VAL A 19 -1.78 5.13 12.36
C VAL A 19 -1.09 6.45 12.04
N ASN A 20 0.12 6.63 12.56
CA ASN A 20 1.00 7.76 12.23
C ASN A 20 1.97 7.42 11.08
N TYR A 21 2.52 6.20 11.12
CA TYR A 21 3.53 5.74 10.19
C TYR A 21 3.19 4.35 9.67
N TYR A 22 3.55 4.10 8.41
CA TYR A 22 3.41 2.82 7.75
C TYR A 22 4.74 2.36 7.16
N ILE A 23 5.09 1.10 7.36
CA ILE A 23 6.28 0.49 6.76
C ILE A 23 5.85 -0.22 5.48
N LEU A 24 6.28 0.31 4.34
CA LEU A 24 6.07 -0.28 3.03
C LEU A 24 7.32 -1.04 2.60
N GLU A 25 7.23 -2.36 2.58
CA GLU A 25 8.29 -3.23 2.05
C GLU A 25 7.93 -3.63 0.62
N GLU A 26 8.84 -3.36 -0.32
CA GLU A 26 8.60 -3.55 -1.75
C GLU A 26 8.39 -5.04 -2.11
N SER A 27 9.07 -5.94 -1.40
CA SER A 27 9.01 -7.38 -1.64
C SER A 27 7.58 -7.92 -1.56
N TRP A 28 6.76 -7.45 -0.61
CA TRP A 28 5.36 -7.86 -0.47
C TRP A 28 4.47 -7.36 -1.60
N CYS A 29 4.88 -6.30 -2.31
CA CYS A 29 4.13 -5.76 -3.41
C CYS A 29 4.36 -6.54 -4.71
N VAL A 30 5.62 -6.92 -4.99
CA VAL A 30 6.02 -7.47 -6.29
C VAL A 30 6.24 -8.98 -6.27
N ARG A 31 6.57 -9.57 -5.11
CA ARG A 31 6.93 -10.99 -5.02
C ARG A 31 5.68 -11.85 -5.22
N ARG A 32 5.79 -12.78 -6.15
CA ARG A 32 4.75 -13.77 -6.46
C ARG A 32 5.40 -15.15 -6.60
N SER A 33 5.14 -16.03 -5.62
CA SER A 33 5.69 -17.39 -5.65
C SER A 33 5.02 -18.27 -6.69
N LYS A 34 3.69 -18.14 -6.83
CA LYS A 34 2.83 -18.83 -7.80
C LYS A 34 1.65 -17.93 -8.18
N PRO A 35 0.98 -18.19 -9.32
CA PRO A 35 -0.29 -17.53 -9.62
C PRO A 35 -1.32 -17.69 -8.50
N GLY A 36 -1.97 -16.60 -8.12
CA GLY A 36 -2.92 -16.53 -7.01
C GLY A 36 -2.31 -16.36 -5.63
N CYS A 37 -0.98 -16.31 -5.48
CA CYS A 37 -0.30 -16.28 -4.17
C CYS A 37 0.43 -14.97 -3.87
N SER A 38 0.32 -13.93 -4.70
CA SER A 38 0.86 -12.61 -4.34
C SER A 38 -0.07 -11.87 -3.38
N MET A 39 0.48 -10.93 -2.62
CA MET A 39 -0.32 -10.13 -1.67
C MET A 39 -1.49 -9.40 -2.35
N PRO A 40 -1.35 -8.77 -3.53
CA PRO A 40 -2.49 -8.17 -4.22
C PRO A 40 -3.55 -9.18 -4.68
N GLU A 41 -3.16 -10.40 -5.05
CA GLU A 41 -4.10 -11.45 -5.44
C GLU A 41 -4.93 -11.96 -4.25
N ILE A 42 -4.36 -12.01 -3.05
CA ILE A 42 -5.12 -12.32 -1.83
C ILE A 42 -6.19 -11.24 -1.60
N TRP A 43 -5.83 -9.97 -1.76
CA TRP A 43 -6.79 -8.86 -1.65
C TRP A 43 -7.84 -8.83 -2.76
N ASP A 44 -7.60 -9.45 -3.92
CA ASP A 44 -8.61 -9.58 -4.98
C ASP A 44 -9.77 -10.50 -4.55
N VAL A 45 -9.50 -11.47 -3.67
CA VAL A 45 -10.52 -12.35 -3.08
C VAL A 45 -11.30 -11.61 -2.00
N GLU A 46 -10.61 -10.85 -1.14
CA GLU A 46 -11.22 -10.14 0.00
C GLU A 46 -11.94 -8.83 -0.40
N ASP A 47 -11.51 -8.16 -1.48
CA ASP A 47 -12.11 -6.93 -2.01
C ASP A 47 -12.37 -7.04 -3.53
N PRO A 48 -13.37 -7.85 -3.94
CA PRO A 48 -13.65 -8.10 -5.36
C PRO A 48 -13.98 -6.82 -6.15
N ALA A 49 -14.50 -5.79 -5.49
CA ALA A 49 -14.86 -4.51 -6.13
C ALA A 49 -13.63 -3.73 -6.65
N ASN A 50 -12.45 -4.00 -6.09
CA ASN A 50 -11.18 -3.40 -6.52
C ASN A 50 -10.29 -4.37 -7.29
N ALA A 51 -10.76 -5.59 -7.54
CA ALA A 51 -9.98 -6.62 -8.22
C ALA A 51 -9.47 -6.15 -9.60
N GLY A 52 -8.23 -6.47 -9.91
CA GLY A 52 -7.60 -6.17 -11.20
C GLY A 52 -7.09 -4.72 -11.41
N LYS A 53 -7.44 -3.76 -10.54
CA LYS A 53 -6.85 -2.39 -10.57
C LYS A 53 -5.36 -2.38 -10.19
N THR A 54 -4.63 -1.31 -10.44
CA THR A 54 -3.22 -1.22 -10.01
C THR A 54 -3.12 -1.28 -8.47
N PRO A 55 -2.31 -2.18 -7.87
CA PRO A 55 -2.10 -2.22 -6.42
C PRO A 55 -1.53 -0.91 -5.91
N LEU A 56 -2.03 -0.41 -4.78
CA LEU A 56 -1.60 0.87 -4.22
C LEU A 56 -0.10 0.87 -3.91
N CYS A 57 0.44 -0.24 -3.41
CA CYS A 57 1.86 -0.38 -3.09
C CYS A 57 2.77 -0.10 -4.31
N ASN A 58 2.36 -0.46 -5.53
CA ASN A 58 3.14 -0.19 -6.75
C ASN A 58 3.25 1.32 -7.04
N LEU A 59 2.20 2.07 -6.68
CA LEU A 59 2.20 3.52 -6.82
C LEU A 59 3.10 4.14 -5.74
N LEU A 60 2.94 3.73 -4.49
CA LEU A 60 3.66 4.28 -3.35
C LEU A 60 5.17 3.99 -3.35
N VAL A 61 5.59 2.88 -3.96
CA VAL A 61 7.02 2.62 -4.21
C VAL A 61 7.60 3.69 -5.15
N LYS A 62 6.85 4.16 -6.14
CA LYS A 62 7.29 5.18 -7.09
C LYS A 62 7.14 6.60 -6.52
N ASP A 63 5.95 6.94 -6.07
CA ASP A 63 5.62 8.22 -5.45
C ASP A 63 4.50 8.04 -4.41
N SER A 64 4.76 8.50 -3.19
CA SER A 64 3.85 8.36 -2.05
C SER A 64 2.91 9.56 -1.86
N LYS A 65 3.20 10.68 -2.52
CA LYS A 65 2.45 11.93 -2.36
C LYS A 65 1.10 11.88 -3.11
N PRO A 66 0.11 12.72 -2.71
CA PRO A 66 0.14 13.69 -1.61
C PRO A 66 -0.24 13.10 -0.24
N TYR A 67 -0.75 11.87 -0.19
CA TYR A 67 -1.36 11.32 1.03
C TYR A 67 -0.35 10.75 2.04
N PHE A 68 0.85 10.42 1.57
CA PHE A 68 1.91 9.87 2.40
C PHE A 68 3.25 10.56 2.12
N ILE A 69 3.99 10.86 3.18
CA ILE A 69 5.33 11.46 3.09
C ILE A 69 6.37 10.39 3.41
N THR A 70 7.30 10.15 2.50
CA THR A 70 8.43 9.26 2.78
C THR A 70 9.38 9.97 3.74
N VAL A 71 9.46 9.50 4.99
CA VAL A 71 10.34 10.05 6.04
C VAL A 71 11.66 9.28 6.17
N PHE A 72 11.69 8.05 5.66
CA PHE A 72 12.89 7.22 5.60
C PHE A 72 12.76 6.20 4.46
N GLN A 73 13.87 5.84 3.82
CA GLN A 73 13.91 4.68 2.92
C GLN A 73 15.29 4.01 2.96
N ASN A 74 15.29 2.70 2.75
CA ASN A 74 16.50 1.93 2.43
C ASN A 74 16.19 0.97 1.26
N SER A 75 17.08 0.02 0.98
CA SER A 75 16.92 -0.95 -0.12
C SER A 75 15.86 -2.04 0.14
N VAL A 76 15.22 -2.06 1.32
CA VAL A 76 14.25 -3.07 1.73
C VAL A 76 12.87 -2.46 1.92
N TYR A 77 12.78 -1.31 2.60
CA TYR A 77 11.51 -0.69 2.96
C TYR A 77 11.55 0.84 2.95
N LYS A 78 10.35 1.43 2.88
CA LYS A 78 10.06 2.86 3.08
C LYS A 78 9.24 3.05 4.34
N VAL A 79 9.52 4.10 5.10
CA VAL A 79 8.66 4.58 6.19
C VAL A 79 7.87 5.75 5.65
N LEU A 80 6.55 5.60 5.65
CA LEU A 80 5.59 6.56 5.15
C LEU A 80 4.83 7.17 6.32
N GLU A 81 4.98 8.48 6.53
CA GLU A 81 4.11 9.25 7.42
C GLU A 81 2.75 9.47 6.74
N VAL A 82 1.67 9.25 7.49
CA VAL A 82 0.31 9.50 7.03
C VAL A 82 0.00 10.99 7.19
N VAL A 83 -0.28 11.69 6.09
CA VAL A 83 -0.65 13.11 6.14
C VAL A 83 -2.01 13.23 6.81
N LYS A 84 -2.05 13.85 7.98
CA LYS A 84 -3.28 14.22 8.69
C LYS A 84 -3.70 15.60 8.20
N GLU A 85 -4.99 15.76 7.90
CA GLU A 85 -5.57 17.09 7.67
C GLU A 85 -5.51 17.95 8.93
#